data_AF-A0A5N1JRL5-F1
#
_entry.id   AF-A0A5N1JRL5-F1
#
_cell.length_a   1.000
_cell.length_b   1.000
_cell.length_c   1.000
_cell.angle_alpha   90.00
_cell.angle_beta   90.00
_cell.angle_gamma   90.00
#
_symmetry.space_group_name_H-M   'P 1'
#
loop_
_entity.id
_entity.type
_entity.pdbx_description
1 polymer ?
#
loop_
_entity_poly.entity_id
_entity_poly.type
_entity_poly.pdbx_seq_one_letter_code
_entity_poly.pdbx_strand_id
1 'polypeptide(L)'
;MAVAGVIFLIGGFYLQFSASGVSSADQMRCEQNVKNLYKDSAEAQQTLMPTCNEPGVVAMMDAKANGSGAFDAAAAIASANQSEIGSGALGYGLMGVGIALLISGLFGLSRARKLG
;
A
#
# COMPACT_ATOMS: atom_id res chain seq x y z
N MET A 1 24.65 13.39 -8.34
CA MET A 1 23.19 13.55 -8.53
C MET A 1 22.55 12.40 -9.31
N ALA A 2 23.07 11.99 -10.48
CA ALA A 2 22.47 10.90 -11.26
C ALA A 2 22.34 9.56 -10.50
N VAL A 3 23.39 9.14 -9.79
CA VAL A 3 23.38 7.90 -8.98
C VAL A 3 22.33 7.97 -7.87
N ALA A 4 22.24 9.09 -7.14
CA ALA A 4 21.21 9.30 -6.13
C ALA A 4 19.79 9.27 -6.74
N GLY A 5 19.61 9.85 -7.93
CA GLY A 5 18.34 9.79 -8.68
C GLY A 5 17.93 8.35 -9.00
N VAL A 6 18.87 7.50 -9.45
CA VAL A 6 18.61 6.07 -9.70
C VAL A 6 18.21 5.33 -8.42
N ILE A 7 18.89 5.58 -7.30
CA ILE A 7 18.58 4.96 -6.01
C ILE A 7 17.16 5.33 -5.55
N PHE A 8 16.78 6.61 -5.63
CA PHE A 8 15.44 7.06 -5.27
C PHE A 8 14.35 6.52 -6.20
N LEU A 9 14.62 6.38 -7.49
CA LEU A 9 13.71 5.71 -8.43
C LEU A 9 13.48 4.25 -8.06
N ILE A 10 14.56 3.48 -7.84
CA ILE A 10 14.45 2.05 -7.47
C ILE A 10 13.70 1.91 -6.15
N GLY A 11 14.01 2.74 -5.15
CA GLY A 11 13.31 2.74 -3.86
C GLY A 11 11.83 3.11 -3.97
N GLY A 12 11.50 4.14 -4.75
CA GLY A 12 10.11 4.56 -4.99
C GLY A 12 9.29 3.50 -5.74
N PHE A 13 9.88 2.87 -6.76
CA PHE A 13 9.27 1.71 -7.44
C PHE A 13 9.10 0.53 -6.48
N TYR A 14 10.12 0.16 -5.72
CA TYR A 14 10.03 -0.94 -4.77
C TYR A 14 8.91 -0.72 -3.76
N LEU A 15 8.77 0.49 -3.20
CA LEU A 15 7.69 0.81 -2.27
C LEU A 15 6.32 0.80 -2.96
N GLN A 16 6.20 1.37 -4.16
CA GLN A 16 4.92 1.39 -4.89
C GLN A 16 4.41 -0.01 -5.25
N PHE A 17 5.31 -0.94 -5.59
CA PHE A 17 4.94 -2.27 -6.07
C PHE A 17 5.00 -3.36 -4.98
N SER A 18 5.69 -3.11 -3.86
CA SER A 18 5.77 -4.07 -2.73
C SER A 18 4.81 -3.74 -1.60
N ALA A 19 4.32 -2.49 -1.49
CA ALA A 19 3.36 -2.07 -0.46
C ALA A 19 1.89 -2.11 -0.91
N SER A 20 1.62 -2.40 -2.18
CA SER A 20 0.27 -2.49 -2.72
C SER A 20 -0.34 -3.86 -2.40
N GLY A 21 -0.96 -3.99 -1.23
CA GLY A 21 -1.84 -5.11 -0.90
C GLY A 21 -1.81 -5.52 0.56
N VAL A 22 -2.86 -6.26 0.95
CA VAL A 22 -2.95 -6.96 2.24
C VAL A 22 -1.93 -8.11 2.28
N SER A 23 -1.29 -8.34 3.43
CA SER A 23 -0.37 -9.49 3.58
C SER A 23 -1.13 -10.82 3.43
N SER A 24 -0.48 -11.87 2.95
CA SER A 24 -1.13 -13.20 2.83
C SER A 24 -1.68 -13.71 4.17
N ALA A 25 -1.02 -13.38 5.28
CA ALA A 25 -1.49 -13.73 6.63
C ALA A 25 -2.78 -12.98 7.01
N ASP A 26 -2.84 -11.68 6.72
CA ASP A 26 -4.02 -10.85 6.98
C ASP A 26 -5.21 -11.25 6.08
N GLN A 27 -4.94 -11.60 4.82
CA GLN A 27 -5.95 -12.08 3.89
C GLN A 27 -6.56 -13.40 4.39
N MET A 28 -5.73 -14.37 4.79
CA MET A 28 -6.21 -15.63 5.38
C MET A 28 -7.02 -15.40 6.66
N ARG A 29 -6.60 -14.47 7.52
CA ARG A 29 -7.35 -14.10 8.74
C ARG A 29 -8.72 -13.52 8.39
N CYS A 30 -8.78 -12.60 7.43
CA CYS A 30 -10.04 -12.03 6.96
C CYS A 30 -10.98 -13.11 6.41
N GLU A 31 -10.48 -14.02 5.57
CA GLU A 31 -11.30 -15.12 5.03
C GLU A 31 -11.83 -16.05 6.13
N GLN A 32 -11.02 -16.35 7.15
CA GLN A 32 -11.48 -17.11 8.31
C GLN A 32 -12.56 -16.37 9.09
N ASN A 33 -12.40 -15.06 9.30
CA ASN A 33 -13.39 -14.23 9.97
C ASN A 33 -14.70 -14.18 9.17
N VAL A 34 -14.65 -14.05 7.84
CA VAL A 34 -15.83 -14.10 6.98
C VAL A 34 -16.53 -15.45 7.10
N LYS A 35 -15.81 -16.57 7.02
CA LYS A 35 -16.37 -17.92 7.18
C LYS A 35 -17.03 -18.11 8.55
N ASN A 36 -16.42 -17.57 9.61
CA ASN A 36 -16.95 -17.71 10.97
C ASN A 36 -18.17 -16.82 11.22
N LEU A 37 -18.13 -15.56 10.78
CA LEU A 37 -19.20 -14.58 10.96
C LEU A 37 -20.42 -14.86 10.09
N TYR A 38 -20.21 -15.40 8.89
CA TYR A 38 -21.24 -15.66 7.89
C TYR A 38 -21.41 -17.15 7.59
N LYS A 39 -21.15 -18.02 8.58
CA LYS A 39 -21.21 -19.49 8.43
C LYS A 39 -22.51 -20.01 7.82
N ASP A 40 -23.62 -19.32 8.08
CA ASP A 40 -24.97 -19.69 7.66
C ASP A 40 -25.41 -18.97 6.36
N SER A 41 -24.55 -18.15 5.75
CA SER A 41 -24.84 -17.42 4.51
C SER A 41 -23.74 -17.66 3.47
N ALA A 42 -24.00 -18.59 2.57
CA ALA A 42 -23.12 -18.88 1.44
C ALA A 42 -22.94 -17.66 0.52
N GLU A 43 -24.00 -16.85 0.35
CA GLU A 43 -23.98 -15.64 -0.47
C GLU A 43 -23.05 -14.57 0.12
N ALA A 44 -23.08 -14.37 1.44
CA ALA A 44 -22.20 -13.43 2.11
C ALA A 44 -20.73 -13.89 2.03
N GLN A 45 -20.46 -15.19 2.17
CA GLN A 45 -19.11 -15.71 2.00
C GLN A 45 -18.59 -15.51 0.58
N GLN A 46 -19.38 -15.82 -0.45
CA GLN A 46 -19.00 -15.61 -1.85
C GLN A 46 -18.75 -14.13 -2.19
N THR A 47 -19.50 -13.22 -1.56
CA THR A 47 -19.37 -11.78 -1.81
C THR A 47 -18.18 -11.17 -1.06
N LEU A 48 -17.92 -11.59 0.17
CA LEU A 48 -16.94 -10.93 1.06
C LEU A 48 -15.54 -11.56 1.00
N MET A 49 -15.42 -12.86 0.72
CA MET A 49 -14.10 -13.50 0.56
C MET A 49 -13.20 -12.83 -0.50
N PRO A 50 -13.68 -12.49 -1.71
CA PRO A 50 -12.82 -11.85 -2.70
C PRO A 50 -12.36 -10.44 -2.29
N THR A 51 -13.09 -9.76 -1.40
CA THR A 51 -12.75 -8.43 -0.88
C THR A 51 -11.73 -8.44 0.27
N CYS A 52 -11.31 -9.62 0.74
CA CYS A 52 -10.29 -9.73 1.79
C CYS A 52 -8.88 -9.30 1.34
N ASN A 53 -8.70 -8.95 0.06
CA ASN A 53 -7.47 -8.33 -0.44
C ASN A 53 -7.38 -6.82 -0.16
N GLU A 54 -8.44 -6.21 0.38
CA GLU A 54 -8.51 -4.79 0.70
C GLU A 54 -8.27 -4.55 2.21
N PRO A 55 -7.32 -3.66 2.58
CA PRO A 55 -6.91 -3.49 3.98
C PRO A 55 -8.05 -2.96 4.86
N GLY A 56 -8.92 -2.10 4.31
CA GLY A 56 -10.13 -1.64 5.00
C GLY A 56 -11.12 -2.77 5.31
N VAL A 57 -11.23 -3.77 4.44
CA VAL A 57 -12.12 -4.93 4.65
C VAL A 57 -11.57 -5.87 5.71
N VAL A 58 -10.25 -6.10 5.72
CA VAL A 58 -9.59 -6.85 6.80
C VAL A 58 -9.87 -6.19 8.15
N ALA A 59 -9.64 -4.88 8.26
CA ALA A 59 -9.89 -4.13 9.50
C ALA A 59 -11.38 -4.18 9.90
N MET A 60 -12.29 -4.10 8.94
CA MET A 60 -13.74 -4.22 9.18
C MET A 60 -14.12 -5.61 9.70
N MET A 61 -13.60 -6.67 9.09
CA MET A 61 -13.90 -8.05 9.48
C MET A 61 -13.27 -8.39 10.83
N ASP A 62 -12.05 -7.93 11.10
CA ASP A 62 -11.41 -8.05 12.41
C ASP A 62 -12.20 -7.31 13.49
N ALA A 63 -12.65 -6.08 13.23
CA ALA A 63 -13.47 -5.31 14.16
C ALA A 63 -14.81 -6.00 14.45
N LYS A 64 -15.45 -6.56 13.43
CA LYS A 64 -16.70 -7.32 13.57
C LYS A 64 -16.48 -8.62 14.35
N ALA A 65 -15.40 -9.35 14.08
CA ALA A 65 -15.05 -10.59 14.78
C ALA A 65 -14.74 -10.34 16.28
N ASN A 66 -14.10 -9.21 16.58
CA ASN A 66 -13.73 -8.81 17.95
C ASN A 66 -14.85 -8.05 18.69
N GLY A 67 -16.00 -7.82 18.07
CA GLY A 67 -17.09 -7.04 18.67
C GLY A 67 -16.73 -5.59 18.99
N SER A 68 -15.81 -5.00 18.21
CA SER A 68 -15.35 -3.63 18.41
C SER A 68 -16.48 -2.61 18.24
N GLY A 69 -16.46 -1.55 19.05
CA GLY A 69 -17.41 -0.45 18.93
C GLY A 69 -17.28 0.28 17.59
N ALA A 70 -18.35 0.97 17.18
CA ALA A 70 -18.40 1.66 15.88
C ALA A 70 -17.28 2.69 15.69
N PHE A 71 -16.88 3.39 16.77
CA PHE A 71 -15.81 4.38 16.73
C PHE A 71 -14.44 3.72 16.52
N ASP A 72 -14.14 2.66 17.27
CA ASP A 72 -12.87 1.94 17.18
C ASP A 72 -12.73 1.22 15.82
N ALA A 73 -13.83 0.65 15.33
CA ALA A 73 -13.90 0.05 14.00
C ALA A 73 -13.64 1.10 12.91
N ALA A 74 -14.28 2.27 12.99
CA ALA A 74 -14.08 3.35 12.02
C ALA A 74 -12.63 3.87 12.03
N ALA A 75 -12.03 4.01 13.22
CA ALA A 75 -10.64 4.42 13.37
C ALA A 75 -9.67 3.39 12.75
N ALA A 76 -9.90 2.10 12.99
CA ALA A 76 -9.07 1.02 12.42
C ALA A 76 -9.19 0.94 10.89
N ILE A 77 -10.41 1.07 10.35
CA ILE A 77 -10.63 1.08 8.89
C ILE A 77 -9.96 2.31 8.26
N ALA A 78 -10.10 3.49 8.88
CA ALA A 78 -9.48 4.71 8.40
C ALA A 78 -7.94 4.62 8.41
N SER A 79 -7.34 4.04 9.45
CA SER A 79 -5.88 3.88 9.51
C SER A 79 -5.35 2.86 8.50
N ALA A 80 -6.11 1.78 8.24
CA ALA A 80 -5.78 0.79 7.23
C ALA A 80 -5.76 1.39 5.82
N ASN A 81 -6.79 2.20 5.49
CA ASN A 81 -6.86 2.90 4.21
C ASN A 81 -5.82 4.03 4.09
N GLN A 82 -5.52 4.75 5.18
CA GLN A 82 -4.47 5.78 5.15
C GLN A 82 -3.07 5.18 5.02
N SER A 83 -2.81 3.98 5.52
CA SER A 83 -1.53 3.31 5.33
C SER A 83 -1.30 2.96 3.86
N GLU A 84 -2.37 2.61 3.13
CA GLU A 84 -2.35 2.38 1.69
C GLU A 84 -2.12 3.70 0.91
N ILE A 85 -2.80 4.78 1.28
CA ILE A 85 -2.62 6.10 0.65
C ILE A 85 -1.23 6.68 0.95
N GLY A 86 -0.77 6.58 2.20
CA GLY A 86 0.50 7.13 2.67
C GLY A 86 1.70 6.44 2.06
N SER A 87 1.66 5.11 1.91
CA SER A 87 2.70 4.34 1.22
C SER A 87 2.74 4.65 -0.29
N GLY A 88 1.57 4.80 -0.94
CA GLY A 88 1.49 5.25 -2.33
C GLY A 88 2.05 6.66 -2.54
N ALA A 89 1.68 7.61 -1.68
CA ALA A 89 2.19 8.99 -1.74
C ALA A 89 3.72 9.07 -1.55
N LEU A 90 4.27 8.24 -0.65
CA LEU A 90 5.72 8.12 -0.45
C LEU A 90 6.41 7.52 -1.69
N GLY A 91 5.84 6.47 -2.28
CA GLY A 91 6.34 5.85 -3.51
C GLY A 91 6.41 6.85 -4.66
N TYR A 92 5.32 7.55 -4.94
CA TYR A 92 5.28 8.59 -5.98
C TYR A 92 6.17 9.79 -5.67
N GLY A 93 6.26 10.22 -4.41
CA GLY A 93 7.16 11.29 -3.98
C GLY A 93 8.63 10.95 -4.22
N LEU A 94 9.05 9.74 -3.84
CA LEU A 94 10.42 9.25 -4.07
C LEU A 94 10.74 9.10 -5.55
N MET A 95 9.78 8.61 -6.35
CA MET A 95 9.94 8.56 -7.81
C MET A 95 10.11 9.96 -8.41
N GLY A 96 9.28 10.94 -8.00
CA GLY A 96 9.38 12.32 -8.49
C GLY A 96 10.72 12.98 -8.16
N VAL A 97 11.20 12.84 -6.91
CA VAL A 97 12.52 13.32 -6.49
C VAL A 97 13.64 12.60 -7.25
N GLY A 98 13.50 11.28 -7.45
CA GLY A 98 14.43 10.47 -8.22
C GLY A 98 14.60 10.98 -9.65
N ILE A 99 13.50 11.22 -10.37
CA ILE A 99 13.49 11.78 -11.73
C ILE A 99 14.21 13.13 -11.79
N ALA A 100 13.86 14.06 -10.89
CA ALA A 100 14.45 15.39 -10.87
C ALA A 100 15.98 15.33 -10.70
N LEU A 101 16.46 14.54 -9.74
CA LEU A 101 17.90 14.37 -9.48
C LEU A 101 18.64 13.67 -10.63
N LEU A 102 17.97 12.75 -11.32
CA LEU A 102 18.54 12.03 -12.45
C LEU A 102 18.71 12.95 -13.65
N ILE A 103 17.69 13.75 -13.98
CA ILE A 103 17.74 14.78 -15.02
C ILE A 103 18.84 15.79 -14.69
N SER A 104 18.84 16.39 -13.50
CA SER A 104 19.88 17.37 -13.11
C SER A 104 21.29 16.77 -13.16
N GLY A 105 21.44 15.50 -12.77
CA GLY A 105 22.72 14.80 -12.84
C GLY A 105 23.21 14.56 -14.26
N LEU A 106 22.33 14.13 -15.17
CA LEU A 106 22.67 13.91 -16.58
C LEU A 106 22.98 15.22 -17.32
N PHE A 107 22.21 16.28 -17.06
CA PHE A 107 22.49 17.62 -17.61
C PHE A 107 23.78 18.23 -17.06
N GLY A 108 24.11 18.01 -15.78
CA GLY A 108 25.38 18.44 -15.20
C GLY A 108 26.58 17.72 -15.84
N LEU A 109 26.47 16.41 -16.03
CA LEU A 109 27.52 15.60 -16.68
C LEU A 109 27.72 15.96 -18.15
N SER A 110 26.64 16.19 -18.90
CA SER A 110 26.73 16.56 -20.32
C SER A 110 27.34 17.95 -20.52
N ARG A 111 27.08 18.89 -19.61
CA ARG A 111 27.64 20.24 -19.64
C ARG A 111 29.13 20.25 -19.27
N ALA A 112 29.53 19.47 -18.26
CA ALA A 112 30.94 19.30 -17.88
C ALA A 112 31.76 18.66 -19.02
N ARG A 113 31.19 17.68 -19.72
CA ARG A 113 31.85 16.99 -20.85
C ARG A 113 31.97 17.84 -22.12
N LYS A 114 31.21 18.93 -22.24
CA LYS A 114 31.31 19.90 -23.35
C LYS A 114 32.31 21.03 -23.09
N LEU A 115 32.74 21.20 -21.84
CA LEU A 115 33.60 22.31 -21.38
C LEU A 115 35.05 21.89 -21.09
N GLY A 116 35.36 20.59 -21.10
CA GLY A 116 36.72 20.05 -21.00
C GLY A 116 37.12 19.39 -22.31
#